data_AF-A0A1C6V2R0-F1
#
_entry.id   AF-A0A1C6V2R0-F1
#
_cell.length_a   1.000
_cell.length_b   1.000
_cell.length_c   1.000
_cell.angle_alpha   90.00
_cell.angle_beta   90.00
_cell.angle_gamma   90.00
#
_symmetry.space_group_name_H-M   'P 1'
#
loop_
_entity.id
_entity.type
_entity.pdbx_description
1 polymer ?
#
loop_
_entity_poly.entity_id
_entity_poly.type
_entity_poly.pdbx_seq_one_letter_code
_entity_poly.pdbx_strand_id
1 'polypeptide(L)'
;MTHGRTTHSSGRSSVWSRRALLGTGLAVGALPLLGGDVHTLAATAALPFQFRYRDLEIRELPVELRPYALTAPLPLGDTGTHDAQGVRMVFTGGRQHEHPVGQAQYGLALLESHRLTGTAEYLNRAIKQAQRLVDRRVLREDAWFYPYEYNYRVHAAYQVHKAPWYSMMSQGQALSLFSRLHQVTNDPAWRAAADATFASFRLPPVARKPWGVHVEDGLLWLDEYPNPRTLQGDRTYNGHTFSAYGLWDYWVLTRNPYAKLLLQGALTTTRDAYSMIRNPGARSKYCLHHAKDSNKYHFTHSVQHLQLHAITGDEQFARIADVFYSDFPPHGVHGEVRLTAGTHTGYRFSSTGELLDSRTLTLARAGSAPFAERQKIPNQSGFWYLISGGSLSGYHVAETRGVRYVVGVKAAMTYLVPRTATVVSPSLTAYETGPDGAMTSVVAGHGAGERVSYDRRAVVNGVEHLRLASGPYAGRWVGLAALRAG
;
A
#
# COMPACT_ATOMS: atom_id res chain seq x y z
N MET A 1 68.51 37.81 -14.15
CA MET A 1 67.87 38.91 -14.92
C MET A 1 66.39 38.59 -14.97
N THR A 2 65.42 39.44 -14.60
CA THR A 2 65.40 40.80 -14.02
C THR A 2 64.21 40.81 -13.03
N HIS A 3 64.38 41.18 -11.76
CA HIS A 3 64.24 42.56 -11.22
C HIS A 3 62.88 43.22 -11.49
N GLY A 4 62.15 43.49 -10.41
CA GLY A 4 60.83 44.14 -10.36
C GLY A 4 60.26 44.09 -8.94
N ARG A 5 60.66 45.03 -8.08
CA ARG A 5 60.41 45.01 -6.63
C ARG A 5 59.94 46.38 -6.13
N THR A 6 58.98 46.41 -5.19
CA THR A 6 58.55 47.58 -4.37
C THR A 6 57.97 48.78 -5.17
N THR A 7 57.25 49.76 -4.60
CA THR A 7 56.82 50.13 -3.22
C THR A 7 55.25 50.12 -3.17
N HIS A 8 54.41 50.75 -2.33
CA HIS A 8 54.25 51.11 -0.87
C HIS A 8 52.74 51.49 -0.68
N SER A 9 52.11 51.66 0.49
CA SER A 9 52.31 51.24 1.91
C SER A 9 51.00 51.56 2.70
N SER A 10 50.90 51.19 3.99
CA SER A 10 49.76 51.43 4.92
C SER A 10 48.44 50.68 4.60
N GLY A 11 47.54 50.39 5.55
CA GLY A 11 47.64 50.47 7.02
C GLY A 11 46.36 50.04 7.78
N ARG A 12 46.54 49.67 9.06
CA ARG A 12 45.54 49.54 10.16
C ARG A 12 44.35 48.54 10.07
N SER A 13 44.41 47.55 10.96
CA SER A 13 43.34 46.89 11.74
C SER A 13 41.84 47.25 11.56
N SER A 14 41.03 46.21 11.29
CA SER A 14 39.69 45.97 11.88
C SER A 14 39.42 44.45 11.81
N VAL A 15 39.24 43.71 12.91
CA VAL A 15 38.03 43.61 13.76
C VAL A 15 36.74 43.51 12.93
N TRP A 16 36.45 42.30 12.43
CA TRP A 16 35.15 41.96 11.85
C TRP A 16 34.26 41.29 12.89
N SER A 17 33.20 41.99 13.29
CA SER A 17 32.25 41.54 14.31
C SER A 17 31.24 40.55 13.72
N ARG A 18 31.16 39.36 14.31
CA ARG A 18 30.06 38.40 14.04
C ARG A 18 28.78 38.90 14.69
N ARG A 19 27.93 39.62 13.95
CA ARG A 19 26.53 39.83 14.36
C ARG A 19 25.78 38.51 14.26
N ALA A 20 25.36 37.97 15.40
CA ALA A 20 24.45 36.84 15.45
C ALA A 20 23.05 37.29 15.00
N LEU A 21 22.52 36.65 13.95
CA LEU A 21 21.10 36.71 13.63
C LEU A 21 20.41 35.56 14.38
N LEU A 22 19.54 35.91 15.31
CA LEU A 22 18.73 34.97 16.10
C LEU A 22 17.65 34.35 15.22
N GLY A 23 18.01 33.31 14.45
CA GLY A 23 17.05 32.42 13.83
C GLY A 23 16.30 31.65 14.92
N THR A 24 15.03 31.98 15.12
CA THR A 24 14.14 31.30 16.07
C THR A 24 13.84 29.89 15.59
N GLY A 25 14.72 28.94 15.96
CA GLY A 25 14.52 27.52 15.71
C GLY A 25 13.22 27.06 16.35
N LEU A 26 12.22 26.75 15.52
CA LEU A 26 11.02 26.03 15.94
C LEU A 26 11.45 24.63 16.37
N ALA A 27 11.69 24.46 17.68
CA ALA A 27 11.86 23.16 18.28
C ALA A 27 10.61 22.32 18.01
N VAL A 28 10.75 21.33 17.13
CA VAL A 28 9.71 20.32 16.92
C VAL A 28 9.66 19.50 18.21
N GLY A 29 8.74 19.87 19.10
CA GLY A 29 8.54 19.19 20.37
C GLY A 29 8.31 17.70 20.12
N ALA A 30 9.15 16.86 20.71
CA ALA A 30 9.03 15.42 20.58
C ALA A 30 7.76 14.95 21.30
N LEU A 31 6.68 14.79 20.53
CA LEU A 31 5.52 14.03 20.96
C LEU A 31 5.98 12.62 21.35
N PRO A 32 5.41 12.01 22.41
CA PRO A 32 5.80 10.68 22.84
C PRO A 32 5.62 9.68 21.70
N LEU A 33 6.61 8.80 21.51
CA LEU A 33 6.61 7.79 20.48
C LEU A 33 5.59 6.69 20.80
N LEU A 34 4.34 6.91 20.39
CA LEU A 34 3.35 5.84 20.26
C LEU A 34 3.85 4.86 19.18
N GLY A 35 4.31 3.70 19.64
CA GLY A 35 4.94 2.65 18.84
C GLY A 35 6.01 1.94 19.68
N GLY A 36 5.65 0.77 20.20
CA GLY A 36 6.32 0.10 21.33
C GLY A 36 7.84 -0.10 21.21
N ASP A 37 8.44 -0.37 22.38
CA ASP A 37 9.88 -0.56 22.56
C ASP A 37 10.45 -1.58 21.57
N VAL A 38 11.65 -1.28 21.04
CA VAL A 38 12.32 -2.18 20.10
C VAL A 38 13.10 -3.23 20.88
N HIS A 39 12.56 -4.44 20.92
CA HIS A 39 13.22 -5.61 21.45
C HIS A 39 13.96 -6.35 20.34
N THR A 40 14.96 -7.14 20.72
CA THR A 40 15.58 -8.15 19.85
C THR A 40 15.30 -9.52 20.45
N LEU A 41 14.56 -10.36 19.73
CA LEU A 41 14.32 -11.73 20.12
C LEU A 41 15.60 -12.55 19.93
N ALA A 42 16.09 -13.20 20.99
CA ALA A 42 17.16 -14.20 20.87
C ALA A 42 16.61 -15.48 20.24
N ALA A 43 17.41 -16.16 19.40
CA ALA A 43 16.98 -17.42 18.77
C ALA A 43 16.69 -18.51 19.81
N THR A 44 15.66 -19.32 19.56
CA THR A 44 15.22 -20.42 20.45
C THR A 44 14.93 -21.68 19.64
N ALA A 45 14.76 -22.83 20.30
CA ALA A 45 14.28 -24.04 19.63
C ALA A 45 12.88 -23.88 19.00
N ALA A 46 12.06 -22.93 19.48
CA ALA A 46 10.72 -22.68 18.95
C ALA A 46 10.72 -21.73 17.73
N LEU A 47 11.66 -20.78 17.70
CA LEU A 47 11.92 -19.81 16.63
C LEU A 47 13.45 -19.67 16.45
N PRO A 48 14.07 -20.44 15.53
CA PRO A 48 15.53 -20.58 15.42
C PRO A 48 16.22 -19.41 14.68
N PHE A 49 15.68 -18.21 14.81
CA PHE A 49 16.20 -17.00 14.16
C PHE A 49 16.01 -15.78 15.07
N GLN A 50 17.03 -14.93 15.13
CA GLN A 50 17.06 -13.70 15.93
C GLN A 50 16.55 -12.53 15.09
N PHE A 51 15.59 -11.75 15.59
CA PHE A 51 15.04 -10.59 14.88
C PHE A 51 14.56 -9.48 15.82
N ARG A 52 14.46 -8.26 15.29
CA ARG A 52 13.89 -7.10 15.97
C ARG A 52 12.38 -7.11 15.86
N TYR A 53 11.71 -6.84 16.98
CA TYR A 53 10.26 -6.62 17.01
C TYR A 53 9.94 -5.49 18.00
N ARG A 54 8.81 -4.83 17.77
CA ARG A 54 8.16 -3.93 18.73
C ARG A 54 7.06 -4.69 19.43
N ASP A 55 6.85 -4.51 20.73
CA ASP A 55 5.62 -5.01 21.37
C ASP A 55 4.43 -4.12 20.98
N LEU A 56 4.00 -4.27 19.72
CA LEU A 56 2.79 -3.66 19.20
C LEU A 56 1.58 -4.34 19.81
N GLU A 57 0.57 -3.56 20.18
CA GLU A 57 -0.77 -4.10 20.39
C GLU A 57 -1.21 -4.82 19.10
N ILE A 58 -1.82 -5.99 19.23
CA ILE A 58 -2.42 -6.72 18.11
C ILE A 58 -3.90 -6.88 18.45
N ARG A 59 -4.76 -6.24 17.64
CA ARG A 59 -6.22 -6.22 17.82
C ARG A 59 -6.86 -7.26 16.93
N GLU A 60 -7.94 -7.87 17.42
CA GLU A 60 -8.94 -8.45 16.53
C GLU A 60 -9.85 -7.33 16.00
N LEU A 61 -10.31 -7.46 14.76
CA LEU A 61 -11.09 -6.43 14.08
C LEU A 61 -12.53 -6.91 13.82
N PRO A 62 -13.52 -6.00 13.82
CA PRO A 62 -14.83 -6.23 13.22
C PRO A 62 -14.67 -6.78 11.80
N VAL A 63 -15.56 -7.68 11.36
CA VAL A 63 -15.32 -8.48 10.14
C VAL A 63 -15.22 -7.62 8.87
N GLU A 64 -15.92 -6.49 8.84
CA GLU A 64 -15.89 -5.44 7.82
C GLU A 64 -14.53 -4.72 7.68
N LEU A 65 -13.69 -4.75 8.73
CA LEU A 65 -12.39 -4.08 8.79
C LEU A 65 -11.21 -5.06 8.70
N ARG A 66 -11.47 -6.37 8.51
CA ARG A 66 -10.43 -7.40 8.41
C ARG A 66 -9.72 -7.34 7.05
N PRO A 67 -8.47 -7.84 6.97
CA PRO A 67 -7.82 -8.11 5.69
C PRO A 67 -8.76 -8.91 4.77
N TYR A 68 -8.79 -8.54 3.49
CA TYR A 68 -9.60 -9.15 2.44
C TYR A 68 -11.12 -8.95 2.54
N ALA A 69 -11.64 -8.21 3.53
CA ALA A 69 -13.08 -7.98 3.68
C ALA A 69 -13.71 -7.34 2.42
N LEU A 70 -14.89 -7.82 2.02
CA LEU A 70 -15.64 -7.28 0.90
C LEU A 70 -16.85 -6.45 1.37
N THR A 71 -17.21 -5.44 0.57
CA THR A 71 -18.43 -4.62 0.73
C THR A 71 -19.54 -5.01 -0.24
N ALA A 72 -19.23 -5.83 -1.25
CA ALA A 72 -20.16 -6.43 -2.19
C ALA A 72 -19.64 -7.82 -2.58
N PRO A 73 -20.51 -8.82 -2.80
CA PRO A 73 -20.08 -10.16 -3.21
C PRO A 73 -19.49 -10.15 -4.63
N LEU A 74 -18.66 -11.14 -4.93
CA LEU A 74 -18.31 -11.49 -6.30
C LEU A 74 -19.58 -11.90 -7.09
N PRO A 75 -19.60 -11.78 -8.42
CA PRO A 75 -20.61 -12.44 -9.24
C PRO A 75 -20.53 -13.97 -9.13
N LEU A 76 -21.68 -14.66 -9.22
CA LEU A 76 -21.70 -16.13 -9.30
C LEU A 76 -20.97 -16.64 -10.56
N GLY A 77 -21.15 -16.00 -11.71
CA GLY A 77 -20.39 -16.30 -12.93
C GLY A 77 -19.01 -15.66 -12.88
N ASP A 78 -17.95 -16.46 -12.92
CA ASP A 78 -16.56 -15.98 -12.89
C ASP A 78 -15.87 -16.28 -14.24
N THR A 79 -15.34 -15.24 -14.87
CA THR A 79 -14.74 -15.28 -16.22
C THR A 79 -13.22 -15.47 -16.22
N GLY A 80 -12.59 -15.56 -15.05
CA GLY A 80 -11.15 -15.82 -14.94
C GLY A 80 -10.76 -17.27 -15.24
N THR A 81 -9.46 -17.53 -15.37
CA THR A 81 -8.93 -18.86 -15.67
C THR A 81 -9.17 -19.86 -14.53
N HIS A 82 -9.77 -21.01 -14.86
CA HIS A 82 -9.98 -22.13 -13.94
C HIS A 82 -9.65 -23.47 -14.62
N ASP A 83 -9.48 -24.53 -13.83
CA ASP A 83 -9.55 -25.91 -14.33
C ASP A 83 -10.99 -26.45 -14.40
N ALA A 84 -11.14 -27.70 -14.83
CA ALA A 84 -12.43 -28.38 -14.97
C ALA A 84 -13.17 -28.60 -13.63
N GLN A 85 -12.50 -28.41 -12.50
CA GLN A 85 -13.08 -28.52 -11.15
C GLN A 85 -13.56 -27.16 -10.62
N GLY A 86 -13.23 -26.06 -11.31
CA GLY A 86 -13.52 -24.69 -10.86
C GLY A 86 -12.47 -24.12 -9.90
N VAL A 87 -11.26 -24.68 -9.88
CA VAL A 87 -10.13 -24.15 -9.10
C VAL A 87 -9.42 -23.07 -9.92
N ARG A 88 -9.04 -21.96 -9.28
CA ARG A 88 -8.33 -20.84 -9.92
C ARG A 88 -6.96 -21.28 -10.40
N MET A 89 -6.63 -20.93 -11.63
CA MET A 89 -5.33 -21.23 -12.26
C MET A 89 -4.74 -19.97 -12.88
N VAL A 90 -3.46 -20.01 -13.26
CA VAL A 90 -2.82 -18.94 -14.06
C VAL A 90 -2.52 -19.46 -15.45
N PHE A 91 -2.76 -18.64 -16.48
CA PHE A 91 -2.31 -18.92 -17.84
C PHE A 91 -0.99 -18.17 -18.12
N THR A 92 0.08 -18.90 -18.41
CA THR A 92 1.41 -18.34 -18.71
C THR A 92 2.22 -19.31 -19.59
N GLY A 93 3.12 -18.79 -20.43
CA GLY A 93 3.90 -19.63 -21.35
C GLY A 93 3.06 -20.46 -22.34
N GLY A 94 1.83 -20.03 -22.63
CA GLY A 94 0.88 -20.78 -23.47
C GLY A 94 0.21 -21.98 -22.78
N ARG A 95 0.33 -22.12 -21.44
CA ARG A 95 -0.24 -23.23 -20.67
C ARG A 95 -0.88 -22.75 -19.38
N GLN A 96 -1.75 -23.60 -18.83
CA GLN A 96 -2.40 -23.41 -17.54
C GLN A 96 -1.57 -24.05 -16.42
N HIS A 97 -1.46 -23.36 -15.29
CA HIS A 97 -0.64 -23.79 -14.15
C HIS A 97 -1.35 -23.54 -12.81
N GLU A 98 -1.05 -24.40 -11.83
CA GLU A 98 -1.38 -24.20 -10.42
C GLU A 98 -0.87 -22.83 -9.95
N HIS A 99 -1.68 -22.11 -9.16
CA HIS A 99 -1.31 -20.76 -8.73
C HIS A 99 -1.76 -20.48 -7.28
N PRO A 100 -0.98 -20.93 -6.28
CA PRO A 100 -1.38 -20.90 -4.87
C PRO A 100 -1.91 -19.55 -4.35
N VAL A 101 -1.26 -18.42 -4.69
CA VAL A 101 -1.76 -17.07 -4.36
C VAL A 101 -3.16 -16.82 -4.93
N GLY A 102 -3.41 -17.16 -6.20
CA GLY A 102 -4.72 -16.93 -6.84
C GLY A 102 -5.82 -17.82 -6.28
N GLN A 103 -5.48 -19.06 -5.91
CA GLN A 103 -6.40 -20.00 -5.25
C GLN A 103 -6.78 -19.49 -3.86
N ALA A 104 -5.79 -19.09 -3.06
CA ALA A 104 -6.01 -18.53 -1.73
C ALA A 104 -6.82 -17.22 -1.77
N GLN A 105 -6.45 -16.27 -2.63
CA GLN A 105 -7.18 -15.01 -2.82
C GLN A 105 -8.62 -15.22 -3.25
N TYR A 106 -8.85 -16.14 -4.19
CA TYR A 106 -10.20 -16.42 -4.67
C TYR A 106 -11.04 -17.14 -3.61
N GLY A 107 -10.48 -18.10 -2.87
CA GLY A 107 -11.15 -18.73 -1.74
C GLY A 107 -11.56 -17.73 -0.65
N LEU A 108 -10.69 -16.76 -0.34
CA LEU A 108 -11.00 -15.68 0.61
C LEU A 108 -12.13 -14.75 0.10
N ALA A 109 -12.08 -14.32 -1.15
CA ALA A 109 -13.13 -13.48 -1.74
C ALA A 109 -14.47 -14.23 -1.88
N LEU A 110 -14.43 -15.55 -2.08
CA LEU A 110 -15.60 -16.42 -2.04
C LEU A 110 -16.16 -16.56 -0.61
N LEU A 111 -15.32 -16.74 0.43
CA LEU A 111 -15.79 -16.73 1.82
C LEU A 111 -16.48 -15.41 2.20
N GLU A 112 -15.92 -14.27 1.77
CA GLU A 112 -16.56 -12.97 1.98
C GLU A 112 -17.86 -12.82 1.19
N SER A 113 -17.92 -13.36 -0.03
CA SER A 113 -19.18 -13.41 -0.81
C SER A 113 -20.23 -14.31 -0.15
N HIS A 114 -19.82 -15.40 0.51
CA HIS A 114 -20.70 -16.22 1.34
C HIS A 114 -21.19 -15.44 2.56
N ARG A 115 -20.29 -14.79 3.32
CA ARG A 115 -20.63 -13.95 4.49
C ARG A 115 -21.66 -12.87 4.15
N LEU A 116 -21.54 -12.22 2.99
CA LEU A 116 -22.43 -11.14 2.55
C LEU A 116 -23.80 -11.63 2.03
N THR A 117 -23.99 -12.92 1.75
CA THR A 117 -25.18 -13.41 1.01
C THR A 117 -25.82 -14.68 1.56
N GLY A 118 -25.17 -15.39 2.49
CA GLY A 118 -25.54 -16.75 2.91
C GLY A 118 -25.44 -17.83 1.82
N THR A 119 -25.05 -17.47 0.58
CA THR A 119 -25.16 -18.38 -0.58
C THR A 119 -24.11 -19.50 -0.49
N ALA A 120 -24.57 -20.75 -0.33
CA ALA A 120 -23.70 -21.91 -0.08
C ALA A 120 -22.71 -22.20 -1.22
N GLU A 121 -23.04 -21.86 -2.48
CA GLU A 121 -22.13 -22.15 -3.61
C GLU A 121 -20.82 -21.36 -3.53
N TYR A 122 -20.79 -20.19 -2.90
CA TYR A 122 -19.54 -19.49 -2.63
C TYR A 122 -18.67 -20.28 -1.64
N LEU A 123 -19.25 -20.83 -0.56
CA LEU A 123 -18.54 -21.66 0.40
C LEU A 123 -18.03 -22.96 -0.24
N ASN A 124 -18.86 -23.64 -1.04
CA ASN A 124 -18.46 -24.83 -1.81
C ASN A 124 -17.24 -24.55 -2.71
N ARG A 125 -17.23 -23.40 -3.40
CA ARG A 125 -16.11 -22.98 -4.26
C ARG A 125 -14.89 -22.57 -3.47
N ALA A 126 -15.04 -21.95 -2.30
CA ALA A 126 -13.92 -21.63 -1.40
C ALA A 126 -13.24 -22.91 -0.89
N ILE A 127 -14.04 -23.90 -0.47
CA ILE A 127 -13.58 -25.24 -0.09
C ILE A 127 -12.79 -25.89 -1.24
N LYS A 128 -13.27 -25.81 -2.50
CA LYS A 128 -12.51 -26.33 -3.66
C LYS A 128 -11.13 -25.65 -3.84
N GLN A 129 -11.01 -24.34 -3.61
CA GLN A 129 -9.69 -23.66 -3.69
C GLN A 129 -8.76 -24.15 -2.58
N ALA A 130 -9.28 -24.22 -1.35
CA ALA A 130 -8.53 -24.65 -0.18
C ALA A 130 -8.09 -26.11 -0.30
N GLN A 131 -8.98 -27.00 -0.77
CA GLN A 131 -8.67 -28.41 -0.96
C GLN A 131 -7.53 -28.59 -1.98
N ARG A 132 -7.50 -27.85 -3.11
CA ARG A 132 -6.37 -27.94 -4.03
C ARG A 132 -5.04 -27.56 -3.38
N LEU A 133 -5.01 -26.51 -2.55
CA LEU A 133 -3.81 -26.15 -1.78
C LEU A 133 -3.37 -27.31 -0.88
N VAL A 134 -4.31 -27.94 -0.17
CA VAL A 134 -4.03 -29.14 0.64
C VAL A 134 -3.51 -30.31 -0.21
N ASP A 135 -4.13 -30.59 -1.36
CA ASP A 135 -3.79 -31.72 -2.24
C ASP A 135 -2.42 -31.57 -2.91
N ARG A 136 -2.00 -30.33 -3.24
CA ARG A 136 -0.72 -30.04 -3.91
C ARG A 136 0.43 -29.72 -2.95
N ARG A 137 0.20 -29.78 -1.63
CA ARG A 137 1.21 -29.43 -0.62
C ARG A 137 2.50 -30.24 -0.72
N VAL A 138 3.62 -29.60 -0.41
CA VAL A 138 4.93 -30.25 -0.17
C VAL A 138 5.25 -30.14 1.31
N LEU A 139 5.64 -31.25 1.94
CA LEU A 139 6.07 -31.25 3.33
C LEU A 139 7.55 -30.88 3.46
N ARG A 140 7.86 -30.08 4.47
CA ARG A 140 9.20 -29.98 5.05
C ARG A 140 9.06 -30.09 6.56
N GLU A 141 9.64 -31.13 7.15
CA GLU A 141 9.40 -31.46 8.56
C GLU A 141 7.87 -31.64 8.78
N ASP A 142 7.25 -30.98 9.75
CA ASP A 142 5.78 -30.96 9.92
C ASP A 142 5.06 -29.94 9.02
N ALA A 143 5.80 -28.96 8.47
CA ALA A 143 5.25 -27.81 7.78
C ALA A 143 4.78 -28.09 6.34
N TRP A 144 3.67 -27.48 5.96
CA TRP A 144 3.08 -27.54 4.62
C TRP A 144 3.46 -26.32 3.78
N PHE A 145 4.01 -26.53 2.60
CA PHE A 145 4.36 -25.49 1.62
C PHE A 145 3.59 -25.67 0.31
N TYR A 146 3.17 -24.57 -0.31
CA TYR A 146 2.38 -24.59 -1.56
C TYR A 146 3.28 -24.33 -2.79
N PRO A 147 3.55 -25.33 -3.63
CA PRO A 147 4.53 -25.22 -4.71
C PRO A 147 3.99 -24.48 -5.93
N TYR A 148 4.89 -23.75 -6.58
CA TYR A 148 4.74 -23.23 -7.93
C TYR A 148 5.54 -24.11 -8.89
N GLU A 149 4.83 -24.93 -9.66
CA GLU A 149 5.41 -25.99 -10.50
C GLU A 149 5.86 -25.51 -11.89
N TYR A 150 5.96 -24.19 -12.10
CA TYR A 150 6.42 -23.59 -13.35
C TYR A 150 7.60 -22.63 -13.12
N ASN A 151 8.51 -22.56 -14.09
CA ASN A 151 9.65 -21.65 -14.03
C ASN A 151 9.16 -20.19 -14.09
N TYR A 152 9.46 -19.40 -13.07
CA TYR A 152 9.01 -18.01 -12.97
C TYR A 152 10.15 -17.03 -13.20
N ARG A 153 9.96 -16.11 -14.16
CA ARG A 153 10.86 -14.98 -14.39
C ARG A 153 10.52 -13.88 -13.38
N VAL A 154 11.30 -13.79 -12.29
CA VAL A 154 11.03 -12.85 -11.21
C VAL A 154 11.04 -11.42 -11.74
N HIS A 155 9.90 -10.76 -11.57
CA HIS A 155 9.56 -9.45 -12.13
C HIS A 155 9.84 -9.32 -13.65
N ALA A 156 9.69 -10.42 -14.39
CA ALA A 156 9.87 -10.63 -15.84
C ALA A 156 11.32 -10.68 -16.39
N ALA A 157 12.36 -10.29 -15.64
CA ALA A 157 13.70 -10.12 -16.21
C ALA A 157 14.90 -10.59 -15.35
N TYR A 158 14.88 -10.39 -14.03
CA TYR A 158 16.11 -10.38 -13.23
C TYR A 158 16.68 -11.78 -12.93
N GLN A 159 15.83 -12.71 -12.52
CA GLN A 159 16.22 -14.09 -12.21
C GLN A 159 15.11 -15.07 -12.58
N VAL A 160 15.49 -16.33 -12.82
CA VAL A 160 14.54 -17.42 -13.10
C VAL A 160 14.50 -18.37 -11.92
N HIS A 161 13.41 -18.31 -11.16
CA HIS A 161 13.11 -19.32 -10.15
C HIS A 161 12.68 -20.58 -10.88
N LYS A 162 13.55 -21.60 -10.83
CA LYS A 162 13.26 -22.93 -11.40
C LYS A 162 12.26 -23.66 -10.50
N ALA A 163 11.30 -24.34 -11.09
CA ALA A 163 10.32 -25.14 -10.36
C ALA A 163 10.96 -26.30 -9.58
N PRO A 164 10.36 -26.73 -8.45
CA PRO A 164 9.34 -26.00 -7.69
C PRO A 164 9.95 -24.81 -6.92
N TRP A 165 9.21 -23.71 -6.83
CA TRP A 165 9.50 -22.58 -5.94
C TRP A 165 8.28 -22.28 -5.06
N TYR A 166 8.45 -21.41 -4.05
CA TYR A 166 7.47 -21.16 -2.99
C TYR A 166 7.38 -19.66 -2.71
N SER A 167 6.32 -19.21 -2.03
CA SER A 167 6.09 -17.80 -1.71
C SER A 167 5.47 -17.65 -0.32
N MET A 168 6.00 -16.76 0.53
CA MET A 168 5.34 -16.48 1.81
C MET A 168 3.99 -15.77 1.65
N MET A 169 3.77 -15.11 0.50
CA MET A 169 2.45 -14.58 0.16
C MET A 169 1.44 -15.71 -0.05
N SER A 170 1.79 -16.82 -0.72
CA SER A 170 0.91 -17.98 -0.78
C SER A 170 0.73 -18.64 0.58
N GLN A 171 1.80 -18.77 1.39
CA GLN A 171 1.70 -19.34 2.73
C GLN A 171 0.71 -18.55 3.61
N GLY A 172 0.82 -17.21 3.65
CA GLY A 172 -0.05 -16.38 4.49
C GLY A 172 -1.48 -16.29 3.97
N GLN A 173 -1.70 -16.19 2.66
CA GLN A 173 -3.06 -16.16 2.12
C GLN A 173 -3.76 -17.52 2.26
N ALA A 174 -3.02 -18.64 2.14
CA ALA A 174 -3.53 -19.97 2.48
C ALA A 174 -3.85 -20.10 3.97
N LEU A 175 -2.97 -19.61 4.86
CA LEU A 175 -3.17 -19.59 6.30
C LEU A 175 -4.43 -18.80 6.71
N SER A 176 -4.66 -17.63 6.11
CA SER A 176 -5.93 -16.88 6.25
C SER A 176 -7.13 -17.71 5.78
N LEU A 177 -7.05 -18.36 4.60
CA LEU A 177 -8.14 -19.14 4.03
C LEU A 177 -8.52 -20.33 4.92
N PHE A 178 -7.55 -21.12 5.38
CA PHE A 178 -7.79 -22.26 6.26
C PHE A 178 -8.32 -21.83 7.64
N SER A 179 -7.76 -20.75 8.22
CA SER A 179 -8.20 -20.23 9.52
C SER A 179 -9.67 -19.78 9.46
N ARG A 180 -10.08 -19.08 8.39
CA ARG A 180 -11.46 -18.65 8.19
C ARG A 180 -12.40 -19.78 7.77
N LEU A 181 -11.94 -20.75 6.96
CA LEU A 181 -12.73 -21.94 6.65
C LEU A 181 -13.06 -22.74 7.92
N HIS A 182 -12.10 -22.91 8.83
CA HIS A 182 -12.36 -23.56 10.11
C HIS A 182 -13.40 -22.77 10.95
N GLN A 183 -13.28 -21.44 11.01
CA GLN A 183 -14.27 -20.59 11.70
C GLN A 183 -15.69 -20.67 11.11
N VAL A 184 -15.82 -20.83 9.79
CA VAL A 184 -17.12 -20.88 9.09
C VAL A 184 -17.75 -22.28 9.09
N THR A 185 -16.95 -23.34 9.03
CA THR A 185 -17.42 -24.73 8.87
C THR A 185 -17.33 -25.58 10.14
N ASN A 186 -16.54 -25.15 11.12
CA ASN A 186 -16.10 -25.93 12.29
C ASN A 186 -15.39 -27.27 11.96
N ASP A 187 -15.03 -27.52 10.70
CA ASP A 187 -14.34 -28.74 10.28
C ASP A 187 -12.86 -28.70 10.74
N PRO A 188 -12.39 -29.71 11.51
CA PRO A 188 -11.03 -29.75 12.04
C PRO A 188 -9.95 -29.98 10.96
N ALA A 189 -10.30 -30.43 9.75
CA ALA A 189 -9.34 -30.56 8.65
C ALA A 189 -8.72 -29.22 8.26
N TRP A 190 -9.52 -28.14 8.25
CA TRP A 190 -9.01 -26.78 8.00
C TRP A 190 -8.17 -26.25 9.16
N ARG A 191 -8.45 -26.69 10.40
CA ARG A 191 -7.61 -26.37 11.54
C ARG A 191 -6.23 -27.04 11.44
N ALA A 192 -6.20 -28.32 11.08
CA ALA A 192 -4.96 -29.04 10.84
C ALA A 192 -4.16 -28.42 9.67
N ALA A 193 -4.84 -28.01 8.60
CA ALA A 193 -4.21 -27.29 7.50
C ALA A 193 -3.62 -25.94 7.95
N ALA A 194 -4.34 -25.16 8.75
CA ALA A 194 -3.86 -23.89 9.30
C ALA A 194 -2.63 -24.09 10.22
N ASP A 195 -2.69 -25.03 11.17
CA ASP A 195 -1.59 -25.34 12.10
C ASP A 195 -0.32 -25.78 11.33
N ALA A 196 -0.47 -26.65 10.32
CA ALA A 196 0.64 -27.12 9.50
C ALA A 196 1.15 -26.08 8.48
N THR A 197 0.31 -25.15 8.01
CA THR A 197 0.80 -23.96 7.26
C THR A 197 1.57 -23.02 8.19
N PHE A 198 1.09 -22.78 9.42
CA PHE A 198 1.77 -21.92 10.38
C PHE A 198 3.17 -22.44 10.75
N ALA A 199 3.36 -23.75 10.83
CA ALA A 199 4.68 -24.36 11.02
C ALA A 199 5.71 -23.88 9.96
N SER A 200 5.30 -23.56 8.73
CA SER A 200 6.20 -23.06 7.68
C SER A 200 6.86 -21.71 8.03
N PHE A 201 6.23 -20.92 8.91
CA PHE A 201 6.74 -19.63 9.37
C PHE A 201 7.80 -19.75 10.47
N ARG A 202 8.07 -20.97 10.95
CA ARG A 202 9.04 -21.25 12.03
C ARG A 202 10.34 -21.89 11.51
N LEU A 203 10.43 -22.13 10.20
CA LEU A 203 11.54 -22.85 9.58
C LEU A 203 12.56 -21.91 8.92
N PRO A 204 13.86 -22.04 9.24
CA PRO A 204 14.91 -21.17 8.69
C PRO A 204 15.23 -21.51 7.21
N PRO A 205 15.89 -20.59 6.47
CA PRO A 205 16.37 -20.86 5.12
C PRO A 205 17.30 -22.08 5.05
N VAL A 206 17.02 -23.03 4.15
CA VAL A 206 17.88 -24.20 3.89
C VAL A 206 17.91 -24.45 2.39
N ALA A 207 19.12 -24.50 1.81
CA ALA A 207 19.29 -24.55 0.36
C ALA A 207 18.64 -25.80 -0.23
N ARG A 208 17.90 -25.63 -1.33
CA ARG A 208 17.12 -26.67 -2.05
C ARG A 208 15.95 -27.28 -1.25
N LYS A 209 15.65 -26.81 -0.03
CA LYS A 209 14.39 -27.10 0.68
C LYS A 209 13.39 -25.94 0.52
N PRO A 210 12.08 -26.17 0.78
CA PRO A 210 11.13 -25.08 0.94
C PRO A 210 11.55 -24.14 2.09
N TRP A 211 11.51 -22.85 1.85
CA TRP A 211 11.72 -21.78 2.82
C TRP A 211 11.04 -20.49 2.35
N GLY A 212 11.01 -19.47 3.21
CA GLY A 212 10.56 -18.13 2.84
C GLY A 212 10.61 -17.09 3.96
N VAL A 213 10.80 -17.53 5.21
CA VAL A 213 11.17 -16.64 6.32
C VAL A 213 12.68 -16.42 6.31
N HIS A 214 13.12 -15.17 6.42
CA HIS A 214 14.52 -14.74 6.42
C HIS A 214 14.71 -13.58 7.39
N VAL A 215 15.96 -13.30 7.79
CA VAL A 215 16.30 -12.11 8.56
C VAL A 215 17.47 -11.39 7.89
N GLU A 216 17.29 -10.11 7.58
CA GLU A 216 18.36 -9.24 7.10
C GLU A 216 18.36 -7.93 7.88
N ASP A 217 19.54 -7.47 8.30
CA ASP A 217 19.72 -6.31 9.19
C ASP A 217 18.86 -6.38 10.48
N GLY A 218 18.61 -7.60 10.96
CA GLY A 218 17.74 -7.88 12.10
C GLY A 218 16.24 -7.66 11.83
N LEU A 219 15.81 -7.46 10.59
CA LEU A 219 14.40 -7.37 10.20
C LEU A 219 13.89 -8.72 9.69
N LEU A 220 12.76 -9.18 10.22
CA LEU A 220 12.10 -10.44 9.86
C LEU A 220 11.32 -10.29 8.56
N TRP A 221 11.87 -10.82 7.47
CA TRP A 221 11.24 -10.84 6.15
C TRP A 221 10.43 -12.12 5.93
N LEU A 222 9.36 -11.97 5.14
CA LEU A 222 8.47 -13.03 4.68
C LEU A 222 8.45 -12.92 3.15
N ASP A 223 9.41 -13.52 2.47
CA ASP A 223 9.70 -13.23 1.06
C ASP A 223 8.60 -13.71 0.09
N GLU A 224 8.25 -12.86 -0.89
CA GLU A 224 7.31 -13.23 -1.95
C GLU A 224 8.00 -14.15 -2.99
N TYR A 225 9.30 -13.96 -3.24
CA TYR A 225 10.10 -14.75 -4.18
C TYR A 225 11.43 -15.24 -3.57
N PRO A 226 11.42 -16.03 -2.49
CA PRO A 226 12.62 -16.61 -1.89
C PRO A 226 13.37 -17.50 -2.91
N ASN A 227 14.65 -17.21 -3.17
CA ASN A 227 15.42 -18.02 -4.11
C ASN A 227 15.76 -19.41 -3.50
N PRO A 228 15.28 -20.53 -4.08
CA PRO A 228 15.45 -21.86 -3.49
C PRO A 228 16.89 -22.40 -3.54
N ARG A 229 17.83 -21.69 -4.17
CA ARG A 229 19.22 -22.14 -4.37
C ARG A 229 20.25 -21.22 -3.73
N THR A 230 20.10 -19.90 -3.84
CA THR A 230 21.05 -18.92 -3.28
C THR A 230 20.72 -18.47 -1.86
N LEU A 231 19.54 -18.86 -1.33
CA LEU A 231 19.00 -18.37 -0.05
C LEU A 231 18.84 -16.84 0.01
N GLN A 232 18.69 -16.21 -1.14
CA GLN A 232 18.49 -14.77 -1.27
C GLN A 232 16.99 -14.44 -1.20
N GLY A 233 16.62 -13.64 -0.20
CA GLY A 233 15.31 -13.00 -0.11
C GLY A 233 15.22 -11.81 -1.06
N ASP A 234 14.12 -11.71 -1.81
CA ASP A 234 13.88 -10.61 -2.74
C ASP A 234 13.34 -9.35 -2.03
N ARG A 235 12.71 -9.55 -0.87
CA ARG A 235 12.09 -8.54 -0.01
C ARG A 235 11.03 -7.72 -0.75
N THR A 236 10.17 -8.40 -1.51
CA THR A 236 8.95 -7.77 -2.04
C THR A 236 8.01 -7.39 -0.88
N TYR A 237 7.67 -6.11 -0.83
CA TYR A 237 7.02 -5.48 0.33
C TYR A 237 5.53 -5.83 0.45
N ASN A 238 4.82 -5.88 -0.69
CA ASN A 238 3.40 -6.22 -0.70
C ASN A 238 3.14 -7.67 -0.25
N GLY A 239 3.88 -8.66 -0.77
CA GLY A 239 3.74 -10.07 -0.39
C GLY A 239 4.17 -10.35 1.04
N HIS A 240 5.20 -9.67 1.55
CA HIS A 240 5.55 -9.70 2.98
C HIS A 240 4.38 -9.28 3.87
N THR A 241 3.72 -8.16 3.54
CA THR A 241 2.60 -7.65 4.33
C THR A 241 1.34 -8.51 4.18
N PHE A 242 1.06 -9.04 2.98
CA PHE A 242 -0.01 -10.05 2.78
C PHE A 242 0.28 -11.36 3.53
N SER A 243 1.55 -11.74 3.66
CA SER A 243 1.95 -12.91 4.45
C SER A 243 1.65 -12.71 5.93
N ALA A 244 1.92 -11.52 6.45
CA ALA A 244 1.62 -11.15 7.84
C ALA A 244 0.11 -11.20 8.17
N TYR A 245 -0.79 -10.97 7.22
CA TYR A 245 -2.24 -11.14 7.46
C TYR A 245 -2.62 -12.60 7.76
N GLY A 246 -1.89 -13.58 7.22
CA GLY A 246 -2.06 -14.98 7.60
C GLY A 246 -1.69 -15.26 9.06
N LEU A 247 -0.58 -14.68 9.52
CA LEU A 247 -0.18 -14.73 10.95
C LEU A 247 -1.22 -14.07 11.85
N TRP A 248 -1.86 -12.99 11.39
CA TRP A 248 -2.94 -12.31 12.11
C TRP A 248 -4.22 -13.15 12.19
N ASP A 249 -4.71 -13.69 11.06
CA ASP A 249 -5.90 -14.56 11.04
C ASP A 249 -5.70 -15.81 11.92
N TYR A 250 -4.51 -16.41 11.86
CA TYR A 250 -4.15 -17.57 12.67
C TYR A 250 -4.00 -17.22 14.16
N TRP A 251 -3.44 -16.04 14.50
CA TRP A 251 -3.42 -15.56 15.88
C TRP A 251 -4.83 -15.26 16.41
N VAL A 252 -5.73 -14.71 15.59
CA VAL A 252 -7.14 -14.52 15.97
C VAL A 252 -7.80 -15.85 16.29
N LEU A 253 -7.57 -16.88 15.48
CA LEU A 253 -8.12 -18.23 15.68
C LEU A 253 -7.52 -18.95 16.90
N THR A 254 -6.21 -18.87 17.12
CA THR A 254 -5.49 -19.76 18.06
C THR A 254 -4.93 -19.08 19.31
N ARG A 255 -4.84 -17.75 19.31
CA ARG A 255 -4.07 -16.91 20.25
C ARG A 255 -2.61 -17.35 20.45
N ASN A 256 -2.04 -18.11 19.50
CA ASN A 256 -0.70 -18.68 19.60
C ASN A 256 0.37 -17.57 19.82
N PRO A 257 1.21 -17.65 20.87
CA PRO A 257 2.14 -16.59 21.21
C PRO A 257 3.25 -16.41 20.17
N TYR A 258 3.69 -17.51 19.53
CA TYR A 258 4.68 -17.43 18.45
C TYR A 258 4.07 -16.77 17.19
N ALA A 259 2.77 -16.94 16.94
CA ALA A 259 2.09 -16.23 15.87
C ALA A 259 2.00 -14.71 16.14
N LYS A 260 1.69 -14.29 17.38
CA LYS A 260 1.75 -12.87 17.77
C LYS A 260 3.17 -12.30 17.57
N LEU A 261 4.19 -13.03 18.02
CA LEU A 261 5.59 -12.59 17.99
C LEU A 261 6.16 -12.50 16.56
N LEU A 262 5.86 -13.49 15.71
CA LEU A 262 6.20 -13.45 14.28
C LEU A 262 5.46 -12.31 13.55
N LEU A 263 4.19 -12.10 13.87
CA LEU A 263 3.42 -10.96 13.35
C LEU A 263 4.07 -9.65 13.77
N GLN A 264 4.39 -9.45 15.06
CA GLN A 264 5.06 -8.25 15.56
C GLN A 264 6.41 -8.00 14.87
N GLY A 265 7.21 -9.04 14.61
CA GLY A 265 8.44 -8.93 13.82
C GLY A 265 8.20 -8.50 12.37
N ALA A 266 7.20 -9.07 11.70
CA ALA A 266 6.83 -8.70 10.32
C ALA A 266 6.23 -7.28 10.24
N LEU A 267 5.40 -6.88 11.21
CA LEU A 267 4.84 -5.53 11.26
C LEU A 267 5.93 -4.50 11.56
N THR A 268 6.90 -4.83 12.43
CA THR A 268 8.10 -4.01 12.68
C THR A 268 8.94 -3.87 11.41
N THR A 269 9.11 -4.95 10.65
CA THR A 269 9.82 -4.95 9.37
C THR A 269 9.12 -4.09 8.33
N THR A 270 7.79 -4.23 8.18
CA THR A 270 6.98 -3.38 7.30
C THR A 270 7.11 -1.91 7.68
N ARG A 271 6.95 -1.60 8.97
CA ARG A 271 7.01 -0.25 9.54
C ARG A 271 8.36 0.42 9.35
N ASP A 272 9.45 -0.25 9.72
CA ASP A 272 10.76 0.38 9.81
C ASP A 272 11.55 0.28 8.48
N ALA A 273 11.19 -0.64 7.56
CA ALA A 273 11.77 -0.71 6.21
C ALA A 273 11.13 0.26 5.19
N TYR A 274 10.06 0.97 5.54
CA TYR A 274 9.31 1.83 4.61
C TYR A 274 10.19 2.87 3.91
N SER A 275 11.21 3.39 4.60
CA SER A 275 12.13 4.42 4.11
C SER A 275 13.03 3.91 2.98
N MET A 276 13.41 2.62 3.04
CA MET A 276 14.18 1.96 1.99
C MET A 276 13.30 1.64 0.77
N ILE A 277 12.00 1.38 0.99
CA ILE A 277 10.98 1.15 -0.05
C ILE A 277 10.53 2.45 -0.71
N ARG A 278 10.51 3.56 0.01
CA ARG A 278 10.09 4.88 -0.48
C ARG A 278 10.96 5.35 -1.65
N ASN A 279 10.33 6.09 -2.56
CA ASN A 279 11.00 6.88 -3.59
C ASN A 279 10.35 8.27 -3.59
N PRO A 280 10.89 9.28 -2.88
CA PRO A 280 10.19 10.53 -2.65
C PRO A 280 9.72 11.22 -3.94
N GLY A 281 8.42 11.56 -4.00
CA GLY A 281 7.80 12.14 -5.20
C GLY A 281 7.58 11.17 -6.37
N ALA A 282 7.78 9.86 -6.20
CA ALA A 282 7.59 8.84 -7.21
C ALA A 282 6.98 7.54 -6.63
N ARG A 283 6.68 6.55 -7.48
CA ARG A 283 6.20 5.24 -6.98
C ARG A 283 7.29 4.57 -6.15
N SER A 284 6.89 3.98 -5.03
CA SER A 284 7.74 3.14 -4.19
C SER A 284 8.38 1.99 -4.98
N LYS A 285 9.47 1.44 -4.44
CA LYS A 285 10.01 0.15 -4.88
C LYS A 285 9.02 -0.97 -4.56
N TYR A 286 8.93 -1.97 -5.42
CA TYR A 286 8.18 -3.21 -5.21
C TYR A 286 8.89 -4.11 -4.20
N CYS A 287 10.22 -4.16 -4.33
CA CYS A 287 11.12 -5.03 -3.59
C CYS A 287 12.45 -4.32 -3.33
N LEU A 288 13.16 -4.70 -2.26
CA LEU A 288 14.47 -4.11 -1.97
C LEU A 288 15.58 -4.69 -2.84
N HIS A 289 15.57 -6.01 -3.12
CA HIS A 289 16.67 -6.65 -3.83
C HIS A 289 16.86 -6.16 -5.27
N HIS A 290 15.77 -6.01 -6.04
CA HIS A 290 15.83 -5.56 -7.44
C HIS A 290 15.50 -4.07 -7.62
N ALA A 291 15.12 -3.37 -6.54
CA ALA A 291 14.71 -1.95 -6.52
C ALA A 291 13.64 -1.53 -7.56
N LYS A 292 12.87 -2.49 -8.10
CA LYS A 292 11.95 -2.26 -9.23
C LYS A 292 10.79 -1.33 -8.85
N ASP A 293 10.34 -0.49 -9.76
CA ASP A 293 9.10 0.30 -9.64
C ASP A 293 7.87 -0.60 -9.32
N SER A 294 7.09 -0.22 -8.30
CA SER A 294 5.91 -0.98 -7.84
C SER A 294 4.66 -0.87 -8.73
N ASN A 295 4.62 0.04 -9.69
CA ASN A 295 3.49 0.27 -10.60
C ASN A 295 2.18 0.43 -9.77
N LYS A 296 1.10 -0.26 -10.14
CA LYS A 296 -0.17 -0.30 -9.40
C LYS A 296 -0.04 -0.67 -7.91
N TYR A 297 0.99 -1.42 -7.52
CA TYR A 297 1.19 -1.85 -6.13
C TYR A 297 1.65 -0.72 -5.21
N HIS A 298 2.05 0.44 -5.74
CA HIS A 298 2.36 1.60 -4.90
C HIS A 298 1.20 1.97 -3.96
N PHE A 299 -0.02 2.03 -4.49
CA PHE A 299 -1.21 2.30 -3.68
C PHE A 299 -1.64 1.09 -2.85
N THR A 300 -1.32 -0.14 -3.28
CA THR A 300 -1.46 -1.34 -2.43
C THR A 300 -0.64 -1.19 -1.15
N HIS A 301 0.58 -0.66 -1.21
CA HIS A 301 1.38 -0.39 -0.01
C HIS A 301 0.68 0.60 0.94
N SER A 302 0.11 1.70 0.43
CA SER A 302 -0.69 2.63 1.26
C SER A 302 -1.88 1.94 1.94
N VAL A 303 -2.66 1.16 1.18
CA VAL A 303 -3.81 0.42 1.73
C VAL A 303 -3.38 -0.62 2.76
N GLN A 304 -2.26 -1.32 2.53
CA GLN A 304 -1.72 -2.29 3.46
C GLN A 304 -1.27 -1.64 4.77
N HIS A 305 -0.64 -0.47 4.72
CA HIS A 305 -0.33 0.34 5.90
C HIS A 305 -1.59 0.75 6.68
N LEU A 306 -2.67 1.12 6.00
CA LEU A 306 -3.95 1.46 6.67
C LEU A 306 -4.61 0.24 7.32
N GLN A 307 -4.42 -0.96 6.77
CA GLN A 307 -4.81 -2.22 7.42
C GLN A 307 -3.96 -2.51 8.67
N LEU A 308 -2.67 -2.17 8.66
CA LEU A 308 -1.79 -2.32 9.84
C LEU A 308 -2.08 -1.29 10.93
N HIS A 309 -2.44 -0.06 10.56
CA HIS A 309 -2.97 0.95 11.49
C HIS A 309 -4.23 0.44 12.20
N ALA A 310 -5.17 -0.19 11.49
CA ALA A 310 -6.33 -0.81 12.11
C ALA A 310 -5.94 -1.95 13.08
N ILE A 311 -5.07 -2.87 12.65
CA ILE A 311 -4.62 -4.03 13.45
C ILE A 311 -3.86 -3.62 14.72
N THR A 312 -3.14 -2.49 14.72
CA THR A 312 -2.20 -2.15 15.81
C THR A 312 -2.52 -0.87 16.58
N GLY A 313 -3.23 0.08 15.98
CA GLY A 313 -3.37 1.43 16.48
C GLY A 313 -2.11 2.32 16.38
N ASP A 314 -0.98 1.83 15.86
CA ASP A 314 0.21 2.66 15.67
C ASP A 314 -0.01 3.61 14.47
N GLU A 315 -0.23 4.89 14.79
CA GLU A 315 -0.41 5.99 13.84
C GLU A 315 0.75 6.15 12.84
N GLN A 316 1.95 5.60 13.11
CA GLN A 316 3.04 5.61 12.12
C GLN A 316 2.68 4.84 10.84
N PHE A 317 1.92 3.74 10.92
CA PHE A 317 1.47 3.06 9.70
C PHE A 317 0.58 3.99 8.86
N ALA A 318 -0.37 4.69 9.47
CA ALA A 318 -1.21 5.65 8.75
C ALA A 318 -0.42 6.85 8.19
N ARG A 319 0.58 7.36 8.93
CA ARG A 319 1.49 8.40 8.43
C ARG A 319 2.35 7.92 7.25
N ILE A 320 2.76 6.65 7.21
CA ILE A 320 3.46 6.07 6.06
C ILE A 320 2.53 5.99 4.83
N ALA A 321 1.26 5.61 5.03
CA ALA A 321 0.26 5.63 3.96
C ALA A 321 0.04 7.04 3.38
N ASP A 322 -0.03 8.08 4.24
CA ASP A 322 -0.10 9.48 3.82
C ASP A 322 1.12 9.94 3.02
N VAL A 323 2.31 9.48 3.41
CA VAL A 323 3.58 9.79 2.73
C VAL A 323 3.59 9.17 1.33
N PHE A 324 3.29 7.89 1.19
CA PHE A 324 3.20 7.23 -0.12
C PHE A 324 2.12 7.87 -1.00
N TYR A 325 0.93 8.13 -0.47
CA TYR A 325 -0.14 8.82 -1.20
C TYR A 325 0.31 10.18 -1.76
N SER A 326 1.15 10.91 -1.01
CA SER A 326 1.68 12.22 -1.42
C SER A 326 2.84 12.12 -2.41
N ASP A 327 3.56 10.99 -2.45
CA ASP A 327 4.64 10.76 -3.40
C ASP A 327 4.09 10.55 -4.82
N PHE A 328 3.13 9.63 -5.01
CA PHE A 328 2.55 9.31 -6.33
C PHE A 328 1.05 8.91 -6.23
N PRO A 329 0.21 9.30 -7.20
CA PRO A 329 -1.24 9.10 -7.09
C PRO A 329 -1.67 7.63 -7.21
N PRO A 330 -2.88 7.28 -6.74
CA PRO A 330 -3.50 5.99 -7.03
C PRO A 330 -3.62 5.75 -8.55
N HIS A 331 -3.18 4.59 -9.02
CA HIS A 331 -3.24 4.16 -10.42
C HIS A 331 -4.69 4.06 -10.93
N GLY A 332 -4.94 4.38 -12.21
CA GLY A 332 -6.24 4.16 -12.86
C GLY A 332 -7.35 5.12 -12.40
N VAL A 333 -7.01 6.24 -11.77
CA VAL A 333 -7.96 7.34 -11.49
C VAL A 333 -8.37 7.98 -12.82
N HIS A 334 -9.65 7.91 -13.15
CA HIS A 334 -10.25 8.34 -14.43
C HIS A 334 -11.55 9.13 -14.20
N GLY A 335 -12.05 9.81 -15.25
CA GLY A 335 -13.32 10.55 -15.22
C GLY A 335 -13.34 11.73 -16.16
N GLU A 336 -14.04 12.81 -15.78
CA GLU A 336 -14.05 14.09 -16.50
C GLU A 336 -13.05 15.09 -15.89
N VAL A 337 -12.34 15.82 -16.75
CA VAL A 337 -11.62 17.05 -16.38
C VAL A 337 -12.43 18.26 -16.84
N ARG A 338 -12.71 19.20 -15.93
CA ARG A 338 -13.24 20.53 -16.25
C ARG A 338 -12.12 21.39 -16.83
N LEU A 339 -12.41 22.04 -17.96
CA LEU A 339 -11.57 23.03 -18.61
C LEU A 339 -12.31 24.38 -18.58
N THR A 340 -11.69 25.44 -18.08
CA THR A 340 -12.29 26.80 -18.12
C THR A 340 -12.36 27.34 -19.55
N ALA A 341 -13.01 28.49 -19.73
CA ALA A 341 -12.78 29.31 -20.93
C ALA A 341 -11.28 29.69 -21.03
N GLY A 342 -10.81 29.99 -22.24
CA GLY A 342 -9.41 30.28 -22.54
C GLY A 342 -8.67 29.13 -23.22
N THR A 343 -7.35 29.19 -23.20
CA THR A 343 -6.46 28.34 -24.02
C THR A 343 -5.84 27.22 -23.18
N HIS A 344 -5.97 25.98 -23.64
CA HIS A 344 -5.45 24.78 -22.99
C HIS A 344 -4.49 24.03 -23.93
N THR A 345 -3.25 23.82 -23.49
CA THR A 345 -2.29 22.99 -24.22
C THR A 345 -2.25 21.58 -23.62
N GLY A 346 -2.40 20.57 -24.47
CA GLY A 346 -2.10 19.18 -24.19
C GLY A 346 -0.75 18.78 -24.79
N TYR A 347 -0.03 17.86 -24.15
CA TYR A 347 1.34 17.48 -24.50
C TYR A 347 1.49 15.95 -24.60
N ARG A 348 2.28 15.47 -25.55
CA ARG A 348 2.72 14.07 -25.62
C ARG A 348 4.14 13.97 -25.10
N PHE A 349 4.39 12.96 -24.28
CA PHE A 349 5.67 12.73 -23.63
C PHE A 349 6.24 11.36 -23.97
N SER A 350 7.55 11.25 -23.99
CA SER A 350 8.26 9.97 -24.04
C SER A 350 8.11 9.20 -22.71
N SER A 351 8.58 7.95 -22.66
CA SER A 351 8.72 7.20 -21.41
C SER A 351 9.72 7.82 -20.42
N THR A 352 10.62 8.69 -20.88
CA THR A 352 11.54 9.51 -20.06
C THR A 352 10.97 10.89 -19.71
N GLY A 353 9.76 11.23 -20.20
CA GLY A 353 9.09 12.50 -19.92
C GLY A 353 9.51 13.68 -20.82
N GLU A 354 10.29 13.41 -21.87
CA GLU A 354 10.67 14.40 -22.89
C GLU A 354 9.45 14.77 -23.75
N LEU A 355 9.36 16.04 -24.17
CA LEU A 355 8.27 16.53 -25.01
C LEU A 355 8.40 16.00 -26.44
N LEU A 356 7.38 15.27 -26.92
CA LEU A 356 7.32 14.73 -28.28
C LEU A 356 6.43 15.56 -29.22
N ASP A 357 5.32 16.09 -28.71
CA ASP A 357 4.32 16.84 -29.49
C ASP A 357 3.43 17.69 -28.55
N SER A 358 2.85 18.78 -29.04
CA SER A 358 1.92 19.61 -28.27
C SER A 358 0.77 20.14 -29.13
N ARG A 359 -0.43 20.18 -28.55
CA ARG A 359 -1.65 20.61 -29.23
C ARG A 359 -2.43 21.59 -28.36
N THR A 360 -2.89 22.67 -28.98
CA THR A 360 -3.65 23.73 -28.33
C THR A 360 -5.15 23.60 -28.61
N LEU A 361 -5.98 23.86 -27.59
CA LEU A 361 -7.43 23.94 -27.67
C LEU A 361 -7.90 25.23 -26.98
N THR A 362 -8.54 26.14 -27.74
CA THR A 362 -9.11 27.37 -27.21
C THR A 362 -10.63 27.21 -27.04
N LEU A 363 -11.14 27.51 -25.84
CA LEU A 363 -12.54 27.36 -25.49
C LEU A 363 -13.17 28.73 -25.18
N ALA A 364 -14.20 29.12 -25.94
CA ALA A 364 -14.93 30.38 -25.72
C ALA A 364 -15.79 30.36 -24.43
N ARG A 365 -16.10 29.17 -23.90
CA ARG A 365 -16.80 28.93 -22.63
C ARG A 365 -16.23 27.68 -21.97
N ALA A 366 -16.40 27.54 -20.66
CA ALA A 366 -15.94 26.35 -19.94
C ALA A 366 -16.59 25.06 -20.49
N GLY A 367 -15.81 23.99 -20.57
CA GLY A 367 -16.23 22.66 -21.04
C GLY A 367 -15.64 21.54 -20.17
N SER A 368 -15.70 20.31 -20.67
CA SER A 368 -14.99 19.17 -20.07
C SER A 368 -14.42 18.26 -21.15
N ALA A 369 -13.60 17.29 -20.73
CA ALA A 369 -13.20 16.16 -21.54
C ALA A 369 -12.99 14.91 -20.65
N PRO A 370 -13.25 13.69 -21.18
CA PRO A 370 -12.91 12.48 -20.48
C PRO A 370 -11.39 12.26 -20.46
N PHE A 371 -10.88 11.69 -19.38
CA PHE A 371 -9.48 11.29 -19.24
C PHE A 371 -9.38 9.86 -18.67
N ALA A 372 -8.42 9.10 -19.19
CA ALA A 372 -8.19 7.70 -18.84
C ALA A 372 -7.32 7.52 -17.59
N GLU A 373 -6.40 8.44 -17.30
CA GLU A 373 -5.56 8.37 -16.11
C GLU A 373 -5.08 9.75 -15.61
N ARG A 374 -5.12 9.96 -14.28
CA ARG A 374 -4.42 11.04 -13.57
C ARG A 374 -3.10 10.52 -13.02
N GLN A 375 -1.99 10.93 -13.62
CA GLN A 375 -0.64 10.44 -13.30
C GLN A 375 0.37 11.58 -13.08
N LYS A 376 1.61 11.23 -12.73
CA LYS A 376 2.78 12.13 -12.79
C LYS A 376 3.67 11.64 -13.93
N ILE A 377 4.06 12.55 -14.82
CA ILE A 377 4.98 12.26 -15.92
C ILE A 377 6.42 12.39 -15.40
N PRO A 378 7.37 11.49 -15.75
CA PRO A 378 8.77 11.63 -15.37
C PRO A 378 9.33 13.01 -15.76
N ASN A 379 10.22 13.57 -14.96
CA ASN A 379 10.87 14.87 -15.20
C ASN A 379 9.92 16.09 -15.38
N GLN A 380 8.60 15.93 -15.21
CA GLN A 380 7.60 17.01 -15.25
C GLN A 380 7.05 17.30 -13.85
N SER A 381 6.63 18.54 -13.63
CA SER A 381 6.01 18.95 -12.35
C SER A 381 4.52 18.64 -12.29
N GLY A 382 3.96 18.57 -11.07
CA GLY A 382 2.53 18.42 -10.83
C GLY A 382 1.93 17.06 -11.21
N PHE A 383 0.64 17.07 -11.52
CA PHE A 383 -0.14 15.93 -12.00
C PHE A 383 -0.71 16.23 -13.39
N TRP A 384 -0.99 15.18 -14.16
CA TRP A 384 -1.37 15.26 -15.57
C TRP A 384 -2.52 14.29 -15.87
N TYR A 385 -3.50 14.74 -16.66
CA TYR A 385 -4.61 13.94 -17.14
C TYR A 385 -4.33 13.46 -18.56
N LEU A 386 -4.28 12.15 -18.79
CA LEU A 386 -4.26 11.56 -20.14
C LEU A 386 -5.68 11.64 -20.73
N ILE A 387 -5.94 12.65 -21.56
CA ILE A 387 -7.24 12.89 -22.19
C ILE A 387 -7.57 11.74 -23.15
N SER A 388 -8.78 11.19 -23.06
CA SER A 388 -9.23 10.06 -23.88
C SER A 388 -10.25 10.45 -24.98
N GLY A 389 -10.85 11.64 -24.90
CA GLY A 389 -11.86 12.11 -25.88
C GLY A 389 -11.74 13.59 -26.23
N GLY A 390 -12.40 13.99 -27.32
CA GLY A 390 -12.34 15.36 -27.83
C GLY A 390 -11.00 15.75 -28.47
N SER A 391 -10.82 17.04 -28.74
CA SER A 391 -9.72 17.57 -29.58
C SER A 391 -8.30 17.31 -29.05
N LEU A 392 -8.17 17.07 -27.74
CA LEU A 392 -6.91 16.73 -27.05
C LEU A 392 -6.76 15.22 -26.75
N SER A 393 -7.60 14.34 -27.32
CA SER A 393 -7.48 12.88 -27.09
C SER A 393 -6.08 12.35 -27.43
N GLY A 394 -5.51 11.58 -26.51
CA GLY A 394 -4.14 11.08 -26.58
C GLY A 394 -3.06 12.13 -26.24
N TYR A 395 -3.41 13.22 -25.57
CA TYR A 395 -2.46 14.19 -24.99
C TYR A 395 -2.67 14.31 -23.47
N HIS A 396 -1.60 14.70 -22.77
CA HIS A 396 -1.60 14.98 -21.34
C HIS A 396 -1.87 16.46 -21.08
N VAL A 397 -2.86 16.76 -20.23
CA VAL A 397 -3.19 18.12 -19.79
C VAL A 397 -2.82 18.27 -18.32
N ALA A 398 -2.05 19.31 -17.99
CA ALA A 398 -1.61 19.57 -16.63
C ALA A 398 -2.78 19.94 -15.70
N GLU A 399 -2.83 19.31 -14.53
CA GLU A 399 -3.74 19.69 -13.44
C GLU A 399 -3.41 21.10 -12.96
N THR A 400 -4.42 21.94 -12.79
CA THR A 400 -4.27 23.34 -12.34
C THR A 400 -5.55 23.76 -11.63
N ARG A 401 -5.47 23.95 -10.31
CA ARG A 401 -6.61 24.31 -9.44
C ARG A 401 -7.45 25.43 -10.05
N GLY A 402 -8.75 25.18 -10.22
CA GLY A 402 -9.72 26.15 -10.77
C GLY A 402 -9.69 26.36 -12.29
N VAL A 403 -8.66 25.89 -13.00
CA VAL A 403 -8.49 26.10 -14.47
C VAL A 403 -8.66 24.79 -15.26
N ARG A 404 -8.01 23.73 -14.77
CA ARG A 404 -7.93 22.39 -15.37
C ARG A 404 -7.98 21.36 -14.24
N TYR A 405 -9.17 20.89 -13.88
CA TYR A 405 -9.34 20.07 -12.68
C TYR A 405 -10.33 18.92 -12.87
N VAL A 406 -10.00 17.77 -12.30
CA VAL A 406 -10.86 16.60 -12.26
C VAL A 406 -12.13 16.87 -11.46
N VAL A 407 -13.27 16.44 -11.98
CA VAL A 407 -14.60 16.68 -11.39
C VAL A 407 -14.93 15.64 -10.31
N GLY A 408 -15.49 16.11 -9.19
CA GLY A 408 -16.00 15.29 -8.09
C GLY A 408 -14.89 14.75 -7.18
N VAL A 409 -15.21 13.69 -6.42
CA VAL A 409 -14.30 13.00 -5.49
C VAL A 409 -13.53 11.91 -6.23
N LYS A 410 -12.20 12.02 -6.27
CA LYS A 410 -11.29 11.09 -6.95
C LYS A 410 -10.03 10.82 -6.13
N ALA A 411 -9.25 9.81 -6.55
CA ALA A 411 -8.05 9.36 -5.84
C ALA A 411 -8.30 9.11 -4.34
N ALA A 412 -9.43 8.51 -3.98
CA ALA A 412 -9.83 8.42 -2.56
C ALA A 412 -9.08 7.30 -1.81
N MET A 413 -8.54 7.65 -0.65
CA MET A 413 -7.91 6.75 0.32
C MET A 413 -8.74 6.79 1.62
N THR A 414 -9.17 5.63 2.11
CA THR A 414 -10.03 5.50 3.31
C THR A 414 -9.21 4.96 4.47
N TYR A 415 -9.21 5.66 5.60
CA TYR A 415 -8.60 5.18 6.85
C TYR A 415 -9.63 4.26 7.54
N LEU A 416 -9.28 2.99 7.77
CA LEU A 416 -10.21 1.98 8.33
C LEU A 416 -10.61 2.28 9.78
N VAL A 417 -9.75 2.99 10.51
CA VAL A 417 -10.05 3.59 11.81
C VAL A 417 -9.97 5.11 11.64
N PRO A 418 -11.00 5.89 12.04
CA PRO A 418 -10.96 7.35 11.95
C PRO A 418 -9.78 7.93 12.73
N ARG A 419 -9.06 8.85 12.08
CA ARG A 419 -7.88 9.51 12.64
C ARG A 419 -8.23 10.88 13.19
N THR A 420 -7.35 11.47 13.99
CA THR A 420 -7.57 12.82 14.55
C THR A 420 -6.62 13.85 13.94
N ALA A 421 -7.13 15.07 13.79
CA ALA A 421 -6.38 16.24 13.33
C ALA A 421 -6.78 17.47 14.13
N THR A 422 -5.88 18.43 14.24
CA THR A 422 -6.12 19.74 14.84
C THR A 422 -6.47 20.76 13.76
N VAL A 423 -7.52 21.54 13.95
CA VAL A 423 -7.90 22.66 13.07
C VAL A 423 -6.86 23.76 13.18
N VAL A 424 -6.32 24.23 12.04
CA VAL A 424 -5.32 25.32 12.01
C VAL A 424 -5.84 26.64 11.42
N SER A 425 -7.02 26.62 10.82
CA SER A 425 -7.71 27.82 10.33
C SER A 425 -8.56 28.45 11.45
N PRO A 426 -8.68 29.79 11.55
CA PRO A 426 -9.63 30.44 12.48
C PRO A 426 -11.10 30.06 12.23
N SER A 427 -11.43 29.60 11.02
CA SER A 427 -12.72 29.03 10.66
C SER A 427 -12.55 27.89 9.65
N LEU A 428 -13.29 26.80 9.82
CA LEU A 428 -13.17 25.59 9.00
C LEU A 428 -14.31 25.51 7.97
N THR A 429 -14.03 25.76 6.69
CA THR A 429 -15.06 25.56 5.65
C THR A 429 -15.25 24.08 5.36
N ALA A 430 -16.46 23.56 5.56
CA ALA A 430 -16.85 22.19 5.27
C ALA A 430 -17.79 22.13 4.05
N TYR A 431 -17.53 21.17 3.16
CA TYR A 431 -18.12 21.08 1.82
C TYR A 431 -18.88 19.76 1.61
N GLU A 432 -19.96 19.82 0.86
CA GLU A 432 -20.60 18.64 0.26
C GLU A 432 -20.38 18.66 -1.25
N THR A 433 -20.50 17.49 -1.89
CA THR A 433 -20.16 17.30 -3.31
C THR A 433 -21.33 16.64 -4.05
N GLY A 434 -21.93 17.36 -5.01
CA GLY A 434 -22.93 16.83 -5.93
C GLY A 434 -22.33 15.84 -6.94
N PRO A 435 -23.17 15.04 -7.64
CA PRO A 435 -22.71 14.06 -8.63
C PRO A 435 -21.98 14.67 -9.84
N ASP A 436 -22.31 15.92 -10.16
CA ASP A 436 -21.70 16.77 -11.19
C ASP A 436 -20.43 17.52 -10.71
N GLY A 437 -20.04 17.31 -9.45
CA GLY A 437 -18.97 18.06 -8.79
C GLY A 437 -19.38 19.47 -8.33
N ALA A 438 -20.66 19.84 -8.31
CA ALA A 438 -21.09 21.05 -7.61
C ALA A 438 -20.69 20.95 -6.12
N MET A 439 -20.19 22.05 -5.55
CA MET A 439 -19.81 22.10 -4.14
C MET A 439 -20.64 23.13 -3.39
N THR A 440 -21.48 22.68 -2.47
CA THR A 440 -22.07 23.51 -1.42
C THR A 440 -21.11 23.58 -0.23
N SER A 441 -21.19 24.65 0.56
CA SER A 441 -20.30 24.84 1.71
C SER A 441 -21.05 25.39 2.92
N VAL A 442 -20.47 25.18 4.09
CA VAL A 442 -20.83 25.84 5.35
C VAL A 442 -19.53 26.24 6.07
N VAL A 443 -19.58 27.33 6.83
CA VAL A 443 -18.57 27.55 7.88
C VAL A 443 -18.90 26.59 9.01
N ALA A 444 -18.08 25.54 9.18
CA ALA A 444 -18.20 24.68 10.34
C ALA A 444 -17.75 25.47 11.58
N GLY A 445 -18.52 25.38 12.67
CA GLY A 445 -18.29 26.11 13.92
C GLY A 445 -17.07 25.67 14.73
N HIS A 446 -16.03 25.13 14.07
CA HIS A 446 -14.81 24.66 14.71
C HIS A 446 -13.75 25.77 14.79
N GLY A 447 -13.14 25.92 15.96
CA GLY A 447 -12.09 26.91 16.22
C GLY A 447 -10.68 26.41 15.92
N ALA A 448 -9.74 27.33 15.70
CA ALA A 448 -8.31 26.99 15.63
C ALA A 448 -7.83 26.34 16.95
N GLY A 449 -7.13 25.22 16.85
CA GLY A 449 -6.70 24.41 17.99
C GLY A 449 -7.67 23.28 18.39
N GLU A 450 -8.89 23.27 17.85
CA GLU A 450 -9.86 22.20 18.12
C GLU A 450 -9.48 20.88 17.42
N ARG A 451 -9.84 19.73 18.02
CA ARG A 451 -9.60 18.41 17.43
C ARG A 451 -10.84 17.90 16.70
N VAL A 452 -10.66 17.52 15.43
CA VAL A 452 -11.67 16.85 14.61
C VAL A 452 -11.23 15.43 14.23
N SER A 453 -12.19 14.58 13.87
CA SER A 453 -11.95 13.23 13.35
C SER A 453 -12.11 13.19 11.83
N TYR A 454 -11.37 12.33 11.13
CA TYR A 454 -11.49 12.13 9.69
C TYR A 454 -11.25 10.68 9.27
N ASP A 455 -11.97 10.22 8.24
CA ASP A 455 -11.96 8.81 7.78
C ASP A 455 -11.55 8.65 6.30
N ARG A 456 -11.35 9.76 5.58
CA ARG A 456 -10.99 9.72 4.16
C ARG A 456 -10.09 10.88 3.76
N ARG A 457 -9.18 10.64 2.81
CA ARG A 457 -8.44 11.65 2.05
C ARG A 457 -8.75 11.46 0.56
N ALA A 458 -8.94 12.55 -0.17
CA ALA A 458 -9.22 12.50 -1.60
C ALA A 458 -8.84 13.80 -2.32
N VAL A 459 -8.74 13.74 -3.65
CA VAL A 459 -8.78 14.92 -4.50
C VAL A 459 -10.25 15.23 -4.81
N VAL A 460 -10.74 16.38 -4.37
CA VAL A 460 -12.08 16.90 -4.66
C VAL A 460 -11.94 18.14 -5.51
N ASN A 461 -12.50 18.12 -6.73
CA ASN A 461 -12.38 19.22 -7.70
C ASN A 461 -10.94 19.74 -7.91
N GLY A 462 -9.97 18.82 -8.00
CA GLY A 462 -8.54 19.13 -8.14
C GLY A 462 -7.84 19.69 -6.90
N VAL A 463 -8.42 19.55 -5.71
CA VAL A 463 -7.84 20.01 -4.43
C VAL A 463 -7.92 18.91 -3.38
N GLU A 464 -6.84 18.67 -2.61
CA GLU A 464 -6.86 17.66 -1.55
C GLU A 464 -7.72 18.09 -0.36
N HIS A 465 -8.58 17.16 0.07
CA HIS A 465 -9.48 17.30 1.20
C HIS A 465 -9.44 16.06 2.10
N LEU A 466 -9.76 16.26 3.38
CA LEU A 466 -10.09 15.20 4.34
C LEU A 466 -11.61 15.17 4.57
N ARG A 467 -12.21 14.00 4.77
CA ARG A 467 -13.63 13.85 5.11
C ARG A 467 -13.79 13.70 6.62
N LEU A 468 -14.60 14.55 7.23
CA LEU A 468 -14.90 14.51 8.66
C LEU A 468 -15.67 13.23 9.02
N ALA A 469 -15.29 12.55 10.10
CA ALA A 469 -15.85 11.24 10.45
C ALA A 469 -16.94 11.29 11.55
N SER A 470 -16.95 12.33 12.38
CA SER A 470 -17.93 12.49 13.46
C SER A 470 -18.27 13.98 13.71
N GLY A 471 -19.28 14.22 14.56
CA GLY A 471 -19.79 15.55 14.85
C GLY A 471 -20.83 16.05 13.83
N PRO A 472 -21.33 17.29 13.97
CA PRO A 472 -22.44 17.83 13.17
C PRO A 472 -22.12 18.03 11.68
N TYR A 473 -20.86 17.88 11.29
CA TYR A 473 -20.39 17.98 9.90
C TYR A 473 -19.79 16.67 9.37
N ALA A 474 -20.09 15.53 10.02
CA ALA A 474 -19.67 14.21 9.56
C ALA A 474 -20.08 13.95 8.09
N GLY A 475 -19.22 13.26 7.34
CA GLY A 475 -19.39 13.03 5.90
C GLY A 475 -19.00 14.21 5.00
N ARG A 476 -18.86 15.44 5.54
CA ARG A 476 -18.41 16.62 4.77
C ARG A 476 -16.89 16.65 4.59
N TRP A 477 -16.45 17.25 3.49
CA TRP A 477 -15.05 17.45 3.14
C TRP A 477 -14.51 18.76 3.70
N VAL A 478 -13.27 18.80 4.17
CA VAL A 478 -12.55 20.02 4.54
C VAL A 478 -11.19 20.03 3.85
N GLY A 479 -10.73 21.20 3.39
CA GLY A 479 -9.47 21.31 2.65
C GLY A 479 -8.29 20.86 3.50
N LEU A 480 -7.39 20.02 2.95
CA LEU A 480 -6.31 19.38 3.71
C LEU A 480 -5.46 20.39 4.52
N ALA A 481 -5.13 21.54 3.92
CA ALA A 481 -4.35 22.59 4.55
C ALA A 481 -5.03 23.34 5.72
N ALA A 482 -6.34 23.14 5.94
CA ALA A 482 -7.05 23.68 7.09
C ALA A 482 -6.92 22.80 8.36
N LEU A 483 -6.35 21.60 8.22
CA LEU A 483 -6.10 20.63 9.28
C LEU A 483 -4.60 20.29 9.39
N ARG A 484 -4.14 20.03 10.62
CA ARG A 484 -2.85 19.39 10.90
C ARG A 484 -3.13 17.98 11.45
N ALA A 485 -2.78 16.95 10.70
CA ALA A 485 -2.86 15.56 11.17
C ALA A 485 -1.95 15.33 12.39
N GLY A 486 -2.38 14.41 13.27
CA GLY A 486 -1.64 13.99 14.47
C GLY A 486 -0.58 12.92 14.24
#